data_AF-A0AAP6WR78-F1
#
_entry.id   AF-A0AAP6WR78-F1
#
_cell.length_a   1.000
_cell.length_b   1.000
_cell.length_c   1.000
_cell.angle_alpha   90.00
_cell.angle_beta   90.00
_cell.angle_gamma   90.00
#
_symmetry.space_group_name_H-M   'P 1'
#
loop_
_entity.id
_entity.type
_entity.pdbx_description
1 polymer ?
#
loop_
_entity_poly.entity_id
_entity_poly.type
_entity_poly.pdbx_seq_one_letter_code
_entity_poly.pdbx_strand_id
1 'polypeptide(L)'
;MNKLKLTRNILTSALLIVVGIIIGMLISNHVIKANTKPVAAVQQEQSNNQPVKLTKVLTQSTEDIKLDKNEVYRELSDNSYSLSNDSTNEFSFQPSIMGDWNLTAGSKEELDNMILTYIENTNNLNKTIKKPLQVVEVLTESTDNVKLNKGDIFKLYNDGSWSIENKLNNTYEFQPVFMGDYSYTFNSEKDFEHCVQTYIDNYNDSLLSKQL
;
A
#
# COMPACT_ATOMS: atom_id res chain seq x y z
N MET A 1 -13.79 -8.80 -13.64
CA MET A 1 -13.41 -8.01 -12.45
C MET A 1 -14.32 -8.37 -11.30
N ASN A 2 -13.79 -8.99 -10.25
CA ASN A 2 -14.52 -9.19 -9.01
C ASN A 2 -14.64 -7.82 -8.33
N LYS A 3 -15.85 -7.24 -8.32
CA LYS A 3 -16.13 -5.95 -7.67
C LYS A 3 -16.28 -6.20 -6.15
N LEU A 4 -15.17 -6.09 -5.42
CA LEU A 4 -15.20 -6.06 -3.95
C LEU A 4 -15.65 -4.66 -3.49
N LYS A 5 -16.69 -4.65 -2.67
CA LYS A 5 -17.33 -3.45 -2.13
C LYS A 5 -16.61 -3.06 -0.84
N LEU A 6 -15.96 -1.88 -0.83
CA LEU A 6 -15.25 -1.39 0.36
C LEU A 6 -16.15 -0.46 1.21
N THR A 7 -16.02 -0.57 2.53
CA THR A 7 -16.67 0.29 3.53
C THR A 7 -15.61 1.18 4.17
N ARG A 8 -15.84 2.50 4.22
CA ARG A 8 -14.98 3.46 4.93
C ARG A 8 -15.09 3.23 6.44
N ASN A 9 -14.03 2.74 7.08
CA ASN A 9 -14.02 2.49 8.52
C ASN A 9 -13.59 3.76 9.27
N ILE A 10 -14.55 4.64 9.58
CA ILE A 10 -14.30 5.92 10.29
C ILE A 10 -14.02 5.70 11.79
N LEU A 11 -14.21 4.48 12.33
CA LEU A 11 -14.12 4.21 13.76
C LEU A 11 -12.77 3.64 14.25
N THR A 12 -11.92 3.09 13.37
CA THR A 12 -10.62 2.50 13.74
C THR A 12 -9.44 3.45 13.51
N SER A 13 -9.58 4.43 12.63
CA SER A 13 -8.54 5.42 12.26
C SER A 13 -8.19 6.41 13.38
N ALA A 14 -9.08 6.59 14.38
CA ALA A 14 -8.84 7.53 15.48
C ALA A 14 -7.85 7.01 16.57
N LEU A 15 -7.43 5.73 16.55
CA LEU A 15 -6.61 5.16 17.63
C LEU A 15 -5.28 4.51 17.19
N LEU A 16 -4.95 4.48 15.90
CA LEU A 16 -3.78 3.76 15.38
C LEU A 16 -2.58 4.65 14.96
N ILE A 17 -2.70 5.99 15.07
CA ILE A 17 -1.68 6.94 14.57
C ILE A 17 -0.33 6.87 15.34
N VAL A 18 -0.27 6.25 16.52
CA VAL A 18 0.89 6.40 17.41
C VAL A 18 2.00 5.34 17.21
N VAL A 19 1.71 4.17 16.64
CA VAL A 19 2.70 3.06 16.64
C VAL A 19 3.69 3.16 15.46
N GLY A 20 3.25 3.56 14.27
CA GLY A 20 4.12 3.65 13.08
C GLY A 20 5.21 4.73 13.18
N ILE A 21 4.95 5.82 13.92
CA ILE A 21 5.88 6.95 14.04
C ILE A 21 7.06 6.62 14.97
N ILE A 22 6.85 5.82 16.01
CA ILE A 22 7.86 5.58 17.06
C ILE A 22 8.96 4.62 16.59
N ILE A 23 8.62 3.60 15.78
CA ILE A 23 9.61 2.61 15.32
C ILE A 23 10.54 3.20 14.24
N GLY A 24 10.05 4.11 13.41
CA GLY A 24 10.86 4.81 12.39
C GLY A 24 12.03 5.63 12.96
N MET A 25 11.90 6.13 14.20
CA MET A 25 12.97 6.94 14.83
C MET A 25 14.10 6.10 15.43
N LEU A 26 13.86 4.83 15.79
CA LEU A 26 14.84 3.99 16.49
C LEU A 26 15.92 3.40 15.58
N ILE A 27 15.66 3.26 14.28
CA ILE A 27 16.57 2.59 13.33
C ILE A 27 17.63 3.57 12.76
N SER A 28 17.47 4.89 12.93
CA SER A 28 18.33 5.91 12.30
C SER A 28 19.75 6.07 12.89
N ASN A 29 20.10 5.42 14.01
CA ASN A 29 21.30 5.82 14.76
C ASN A 29 22.59 5.02 14.58
N HIS A 30 22.68 3.99 13.73
CA HIS A 30 23.94 3.24 13.57
C HIS A 30 24.25 2.88 12.11
N VAL A 31 25.17 3.61 11.47
CA VAL A 31 25.94 3.09 10.33
C VAL A 31 27.42 3.50 10.41
N ILE A 32 28.26 2.47 10.40
CA ILE A 32 29.72 2.46 10.40
C ILE A 32 30.23 2.68 8.95
N LYS A 33 31.31 3.46 8.81
CA LYS A 33 32.03 3.69 7.54
C LYS A 33 32.86 2.47 7.13
N ALA A 34 32.81 2.11 5.85
CA ALA A 34 33.97 1.63 5.11
C ALA A 34 33.81 1.86 3.60
N ASN A 35 34.95 2.03 2.94
CA ASN A 35 35.19 2.66 1.64
C ASN A 35 35.69 1.59 0.66
N THR A 36 35.33 1.62 -0.63
CA THR A 36 36.24 1.59 -1.81
C THR A 36 35.48 1.47 -3.15
N LYS A 37 36.16 1.89 -4.21
CA LYS A 37 35.68 2.48 -5.48
C LYS A 37 35.90 1.48 -6.66
N PRO A 38 35.63 1.82 -7.95
CA PRO A 38 34.63 1.15 -8.79
C PRO A 38 35.19 0.45 -10.04
N VAL A 39 34.41 -0.42 -10.71
CA VAL A 39 34.67 -0.80 -12.13
C VAL A 39 33.37 -1.05 -12.92
N ALA A 40 33.24 -0.25 -13.98
CA ALA A 40 32.63 -0.42 -15.32
C ALA A 40 31.19 -0.91 -15.54
N ALA A 41 30.52 -0.12 -16.38
CA ALA A 41 29.15 -0.16 -16.86
C ALA A 41 28.70 -1.44 -17.59
N VAL A 42 27.48 -1.87 -17.27
CA VAL A 42 26.55 -2.57 -18.16
C VAL A 42 25.14 -2.01 -17.90
N GLN A 43 24.39 -1.76 -18.97
CA GLN A 43 23.04 -1.20 -18.97
C GLN A 43 22.06 -2.03 -18.13
N GLN A 44 21.40 -1.40 -17.16
CA GLN A 44 20.17 -1.87 -16.52
C GLN A 44 19.22 -0.68 -16.38
N GLU A 45 18.03 -0.80 -16.95
CA GLU A 45 16.99 0.22 -16.88
C GLU A 45 16.36 0.26 -15.48
N GLN A 46 16.44 1.44 -14.87
CA GLN A 46 15.65 1.97 -13.75
C GLN A 46 15.74 1.27 -12.39
N SER A 47 16.93 1.31 -11.79
CA SER A 47 17.05 1.50 -10.33
C SER A 47 16.58 2.93 -9.98
N ASN A 48 15.30 3.13 -9.72
CA ASN A 48 14.75 4.46 -9.45
C ASN A 48 14.37 4.65 -7.98
N ASN A 49 15.33 5.13 -7.18
CA ASN A 49 15.08 5.96 -5.99
C ASN A 49 14.44 7.32 -6.36
N GLN A 50 13.74 7.42 -7.50
CA GLN A 50 13.04 8.64 -7.88
C GLN A 50 11.73 8.72 -7.10
N PRO A 51 11.36 9.93 -6.63
CA PRO A 51 10.10 10.09 -5.95
C PRO A 51 8.93 9.75 -6.88
N VAL A 52 8.01 8.94 -6.37
CA VAL A 52 6.71 8.67 -6.98
C VAL A 52 5.99 9.99 -7.21
N LYS A 53 5.49 10.18 -8.43
CA LYS A 53 4.75 11.38 -8.86
C LYS A 53 3.76 11.04 -9.97
N LEU A 54 2.77 11.90 -10.16
CA LEU A 54 1.86 11.84 -11.31
C LEU A 54 2.65 12.07 -12.62
N THR A 55 2.52 11.16 -13.57
CA THR A 55 3.23 11.22 -14.87
C THR A 55 2.29 11.37 -16.05
N LYS A 56 1.04 10.91 -15.93
CA LYS A 56 0.10 10.89 -17.05
C LYS A 56 -1.33 11.14 -16.58
N VAL A 57 -2.07 11.88 -17.39
CA VAL A 57 -3.53 12.06 -17.27
C VAL A 57 -4.15 11.93 -18.65
N LEU A 58 -5.13 11.04 -18.79
CA LEU A 58 -5.86 10.82 -20.04
C LEU A 58 -7.36 11.02 -19.80
N THR A 59 -8.01 11.71 -20.73
CA THR A 59 -9.48 11.89 -20.78
C THR A 59 -10.09 11.31 -22.05
N GLN A 60 -9.26 10.68 -22.89
CA GLN A 60 -9.63 10.01 -24.13
C GLN A 60 -8.79 8.75 -24.28
N SER A 61 -9.34 7.74 -24.95
CA SER A 61 -8.65 6.48 -25.24
C SER A 61 -7.37 6.71 -26.07
N THR A 62 -6.36 5.87 -25.85
CA THR A 62 -5.16 5.75 -26.68
C THR A 62 -5.14 4.38 -27.39
N GLU A 63 -4.05 4.06 -28.08
CA GLU A 63 -3.82 2.72 -28.63
C GLU A 63 -3.81 1.67 -27.50
N ASP A 64 -3.06 1.96 -26.43
CA ASP A 64 -2.82 1.03 -25.31
C ASP A 64 -3.86 1.10 -24.18
N ILE A 65 -4.55 2.23 -24.01
CA ILE A 65 -5.48 2.44 -22.89
C ILE A 65 -6.86 2.77 -23.45
N LYS A 66 -7.84 1.91 -23.19
CA LYS A 66 -9.24 2.15 -23.54
C LYS A 66 -9.97 2.74 -22.34
N LEU A 67 -10.58 3.90 -22.56
CA LEU A 67 -11.37 4.62 -21.57
C LEU A 67 -12.83 4.61 -21.97
N ASP A 68 -13.70 4.35 -21.00
CA ASP A 68 -15.12 4.55 -21.15
C ASP A 68 -15.47 6.05 -21.20
N LYS A 69 -16.69 6.35 -21.65
CA LYS A 69 -17.16 7.73 -21.74
C LYS A 69 -17.12 8.41 -20.36
N ASN A 70 -16.52 9.60 -20.31
CA ASN A 70 -16.33 10.42 -19.11
C ASN A 70 -15.36 9.83 -18.06
N GLU A 71 -14.62 8.78 -18.42
CA GLU A 71 -13.56 8.24 -17.57
C GLU A 71 -12.28 9.09 -17.70
N VAL A 72 -11.60 9.25 -16.57
CA VAL A 72 -10.29 9.89 -16.48
C VAL A 72 -9.32 8.87 -15.89
N TYR A 73 -8.23 8.62 -16.62
CA TYR A 73 -7.13 7.78 -16.20
C TYR A 73 -5.96 8.63 -15.73
N ARG A 74 -5.32 8.23 -14.63
CA ARG A 74 -4.09 8.85 -14.12
C ARG A 74 -3.07 7.77 -13.81
N GLU A 75 -1.82 8.02 -14.18
CA GLU A 75 -0.69 7.10 -13.97
C GLU A 75 0.38 7.77 -13.13
N LEU A 76 0.95 7.02 -12.18
CA LEU A 76 2.10 7.43 -11.37
C LEU A 76 3.39 6.82 -11.93
N SER A 77 4.53 7.40 -11.57
CA SER A 77 5.85 6.96 -12.06
C SER A 77 6.29 5.56 -11.61
N ASP A 78 5.54 4.92 -10.70
CA ASP A 78 5.75 3.54 -10.26
C ASP A 78 4.73 2.56 -10.87
N ASN A 79 4.07 2.97 -11.94
CA ASN A 79 3.01 2.26 -12.67
C ASN A 79 1.71 2.03 -11.87
N SER A 80 1.56 2.65 -10.69
CA SER A 80 0.25 2.73 -10.05
C SER A 80 -0.67 3.60 -10.88
N TYR A 81 -1.98 3.32 -10.86
CA TYR A 81 -2.92 4.11 -11.64
C TYR A 81 -4.28 4.28 -10.94
N SER A 82 -5.04 5.28 -11.37
CA SER A 82 -6.42 5.50 -10.95
C SER A 82 -7.35 5.65 -12.13
N LEU A 83 -8.58 5.20 -11.96
CA LEU A 83 -9.70 5.46 -12.87
C LEU A 83 -10.80 6.20 -12.10
N SER A 84 -11.31 7.28 -12.69
CA SER A 84 -12.45 8.03 -12.14
C SER A 84 -13.48 8.34 -13.20
N ASN A 85 -14.75 8.11 -12.90
CA ASN A 85 -15.87 8.49 -13.74
C ASN A 85 -16.95 9.17 -12.89
N ASP A 86 -17.02 10.50 -12.99
CA ASP A 86 -17.99 11.32 -12.23
C ASP A 86 -19.44 11.00 -12.62
N SER A 87 -19.68 10.48 -13.83
CA SER A 87 -21.04 10.14 -14.28
C SER A 87 -21.57 8.85 -13.68
N THR A 88 -20.69 7.89 -13.39
CA THR A 88 -21.06 6.61 -12.76
C THR A 88 -20.75 6.56 -11.27
N ASN A 89 -20.09 7.59 -10.72
CA ASN A 89 -19.53 7.61 -9.36
C ASN A 89 -18.59 6.42 -9.10
N GLU A 90 -17.83 6.02 -10.11
CA GLU A 90 -16.83 4.96 -9.99
C GLU A 90 -15.44 5.61 -9.86
N PHE A 91 -14.81 5.39 -8.70
CA PHE A 91 -13.52 5.96 -8.34
C PHE A 91 -12.63 4.84 -7.80
N SER A 92 -11.52 4.55 -8.47
CA SER A 92 -10.63 3.46 -8.09
C SER A 92 -9.17 3.82 -8.21
N PHE A 93 -8.36 3.21 -7.35
CA PHE A 93 -6.91 3.33 -7.32
C PHE A 93 -6.27 1.95 -7.20
N GLN A 94 -5.27 1.68 -8.04
CA GLN A 94 -4.48 0.46 -8.06
C GLN A 94 -3.01 0.82 -7.74
N PRO A 95 -2.56 0.64 -6.48
CA PRO A 95 -1.15 0.71 -6.14
C PRO A 95 -0.40 -0.44 -6.81
N SER A 96 0.74 -0.18 -7.46
CA SER A 96 1.49 -1.22 -8.16
C SER A 96 2.00 -2.34 -7.24
N ILE A 97 2.39 -1.98 -6.01
CA ILE A 97 2.80 -2.93 -4.96
C ILE A 97 1.68 -3.89 -4.54
N MET A 98 0.43 -3.59 -4.88
CA MET A 98 -0.73 -4.42 -4.61
C MET A 98 -1.13 -5.30 -5.79
N GLY A 99 -0.34 -5.37 -6.86
CA GLY A 99 -0.69 -6.16 -8.04
C GLY A 99 -2.05 -5.76 -8.61
N ASP A 100 -2.98 -6.72 -8.72
CA ASP A 100 -4.33 -6.51 -9.28
C ASP A 100 -5.39 -6.04 -8.27
N TRP A 101 -4.99 -5.71 -7.04
CA TRP A 101 -5.92 -5.28 -5.99
C TRP A 101 -6.20 -3.78 -6.07
N ASN A 102 -7.49 -3.46 -6.19
CA ASN A 102 -7.98 -2.09 -6.32
C ASN A 102 -8.66 -1.61 -5.05
N LEU A 103 -8.39 -0.36 -4.68
CA LEU A 103 -9.16 0.38 -3.70
C LEU A 103 -10.24 1.18 -4.42
N THR A 104 -11.44 1.18 -3.85
CA THR A 104 -12.57 1.98 -4.34
C THR A 104 -12.79 3.14 -3.38
N ALA A 105 -12.86 4.36 -3.91
CA ALA A 105 -13.21 5.56 -3.17
C ALA A 105 -14.71 5.85 -3.31
N GLY A 106 -15.32 6.44 -2.28
CA GLY A 106 -16.71 6.88 -2.31
C GLY A 106 -16.94 8.20 -3.03
N SER A 107 -15.86 8.95 -3.32
CA SER A 107 -15.90 10.21 -4.06
C SER A 107 -14.58 10.49 -4.78
N LYS A 108 -14.63 11.44 -5.72
CA LYS A 108 -13.42 11.97 -6.37
C LYS A 108 -12.44 12.59 -5.35
N GLU A 109 -12.94 13.31 -4.36
CA GLU A 109 -12.11 13.91 -3.30
C GLU A 109 -11.39 12.84 -2.48
N GLU A 110 -12.10 11.76 -2.12
CA GLU A 110 -11.51 10.63 -1.41
C GLU A 110 -10.44 9.92 -2.27
N LEU A 111 -10.70 9.75 -3.58
CA LEU A 111 -9.70 9.23 -4.52
C LEU A 111 -8.46 10.12 -4.60
N ASP A 112 -8.65 11.43 -4.73
CA ASP A 112 -7.55 12.40 -4.79
C ASP A 112 -6.71 12.33 -3.49
N ASN A 113 -7.36 12.19 -2.33
CA ASN A 113 -6.68 12.01 -1.04
C ASN A 113 -5.93 10.67 -0.94
N MET A 114 -6.53 9.56 -1.37
CA MET A 114 -5.87 8.25 -1.42
C MET A 114 -4.57 8.32 -2.23
N ILE A 115 -4.61 8.94 -3.41
CA ILE A 115 -3.44 9.08 -4.29
C ILE A 115 -2.37 9.97 -3.64
N LEU A 116 -2.76 11.08 -3.00
CA LEU A 116 -1.80 11.95 -2.31
C LEU A 116 -1.12 11.23 -1.14
N THR A 117 -1.88 10.54 -0.29
CA THR A 117 -1.36 9.73 0.82
C THR A 117 -0.42 8.65 0.30
N TYR A 118 -0.79 7.97 -0.78
CA TYR A 118 0.06 6.97 -1.44
C TYR A 118 1.41 7.56 -1.86
N ILE A 119 1.40 8.68 -2.58
CA ILE A 119 2.61 9.36 -3.07
C ILE A 119 3.50 9.76 -1.90
N GLU A 120 2.93 10.40 -0.88
CA GLU A 120 3.67 10.87 0.29
C GLU A 120 4.33 9.72 1.06
N ASN A 121 3.54 8.71 1.43
CA ASN A 121 4.03 7.61 2.24
C ASN A 121 5.02 6.73 1.47
N THR A 122 4.77 6.43 0.20
CA THR A 122 5.71 5.65 -0.62
C THR A 122 7.05 6.37 -0.76
N ASN A 123 7.04 7.69 -0.93
CA ASN A 123 8.26 8.50 -0.98
C ASN A 123 9.00 8.55 0.36
N ASN A 124 8.29 8.50 1.48
CA ASN A 124 8.90 8.43 2.80
C ASN A 124 9.49 7.04 3.09
N LEU A 125 8.80 5.96 2.73
CA LEU A 125 9.29 4.59 2.84
C LEU A 125 10.51 4.33 1.95
N ASN A 126 10.59 4.97 0.78
CA ASN A 126 11.77 4.84 -0.08
C ASN A 126 13.04 5.47 0.51
N LYS A 127 12.93 6.31 1.54
CA LYS A 127 14.09 6.87 2.27
C LYS A 127 14.64 5.91 3.33
N THR A 128 13.94 4.84 3.68
CA THR A 128 14.36 3.90 4.72
C THR A 128 15.01 2.65 4.13
N ILE A 129 15.92 2.03 4.89
CA ILE A 129 16.47 0.72 4.53
C ILE A 129 15.36 -0.30 4.74
N LYS A 130 14.78 -0.78 3.63
CA LYS A 130 13.80 -1.85 3.66
C LYS A 130 14.51 -3.17 4.04
N LYS A 131 13.82 -4.03 4.80
CA LYS A 131 14.19 -5.43 5.12
C LYS A 131 13.05 -6.33 4.69
N PRO A 132 13.26 -7.64 4.43
CA PRO A 132 12.17 -8.53 4.04
C PRO A 132 10.96 -8.37 4.97
N LEU A 133 9.76 -8.36 4.37
CA LEU A 133 8.53 -8.16 5.15
C LEU A 133 8.34 -9.33 6.11
N GLN A 134 8.17 -9.03 7.39
CA GLN A 134 7.98 -10.03 8.44
C GLN A 134 7.02 -9.53 9.50
N VAL A 135 6.25 -10.46 10.07
CA VAL A 135 5.42 -10.20 11.24
C VAL A 135 6.34 -9.97 12.45
N VAL A 136 6.14 -8.86 13.14
CA VAL A 136 6.92 -8.47 14.33
C VAL A 136 6.10 -8.52 15.62
N GLU A 137 4.77 -8.51 15.51
CA GLU A 137 3.87 -8.61 16.65
C GLU A 137 2.59 -9.35 16.25
N VAL A 138 2.08 -10.17 17.17
CA VAL A 138 0.77 -10.82 17.07
C VAL A 138 0.02 -10.59 18.38
N LEU A 139 -1.20 -10.06 18.27
CA LEU A 139 -2.07 -9.79 19.42
C LEU A 139 -3.38 -10.57 19.29
N THR A 140 -3.82 -11.16 20.38
CA THR A 140 -5.12 -11.85 20.50
C THR A 140 -6.04 -11.18 21.54
N GLU A 141 -5.56 -10.13 22.18
CA GLU A 141 -6.27 -9.34 23.19
C GLU A 141 -6.04 -7.85 22.92
N SER A 142 -7.00 -7.00 23.32
CA SER A 142 -6.89 -5.55 23.14
C SER A 142 -5.73 -4.96 23.96
N THR A 143 -5.12 -3.90 23.45
CA THR A 143 -4.13 -3.06 24.12
C THR A 143 -4.61 -1.60 24.15
N ASP A 144 -3.83 -0.71 24.74
CA ASP A 144 -4.12 0.74 24.73
C ASP A 144 -4.18 1.32 23.30
N ASN A 145 -3.46 0.69 22.35
CA ASN A 145 -3.33 1.17 20.98
C ASN A 145 -4.13 0.35 19.96
N VAL A 146 -4.49 -0.90 20.29
CA VAL A 146 -5.17 -1.82 19.37
C VAL A 146 -6.41 -2.39 20.04
N LYS A 147 -7.59 -2.07 19.51
CA LYS A 147 -8.85 -2.63 19.97
C LYS A 147 -9.22 -3.86 19.15
N LEU A 148 -9.38 -4.99 19.83
CA LEU A 148 -9.73 -6.27 19.25
C LEU A 148 -11.08 -6.76 19.77
N ASN A 149 -11.89 -7.28 18.86
CA ASN A 149 -13.10 -8.01 19.18
C ASN A 149 -12.77 -9.47 19.55
N LYS A 150 -13.76 -10.17 20.10
CA LYS A 150 -13.62 -11.59 20.40
C LYS A 150 -13.33 -12.39 19.13
N GLY A 151 -12.20 -13.10 19.13
CA GLY A 151 -11.76 -13.95 18.01
C GLY A 151 -10.90 -13.22 16.97
N ASP A 152 -10.62 -11.93 17.17
CA ASP A 152 -9.67 -11.20 16.32
C ASP A 152 -8.23 -11.65 16.61
N ILE A 153 -7.46 -11.78 15.54
CA ILE A 153 -6.00 -11.95 15.56
C ILE A 153 -5.41 -10.77 14.79
N PHE A 154 -4.68 -9.92 15.48
CA PHE A 154 -3.96 -8.80 14.89
C PHE A 154 -2.52 -9.19 14.61
N LYS A 155 -1.98 -8.75 13.47
CA LYS A 155 -0.58 -8.92 13.08
C LYS A 155 0.00 -7.57 12.65
N LEU A 156 1.15 -7.19 13.20
CA LEU A 156 1.94 -6.03 12.77
C LEU A 156 3.14 -6.49 11.95
N TYR A 157 3.43 -5.81 10.86
CA TYR A 157 4.59 -6.05 10.00
C TYR A 157 5.70 -5.02 10.27
N ASN A 158 6.95 -5.38 10.01
CA ASN A 158 8.13 -4.55 10.25
C ASN A 158 8.19 -3.24 9.45
N ASP A 159 7.36 -3.09 8.42
CA ASP A 159 7.21 -1.85 7.65
C ASP A 159 6.12 -0.90 8.22
N GLY A 160 5.38 -1.35 9.23
CA GLY A 160 4.25 -0.63 9.84
C GLY A 160 2.87 -1.00 9.28
N SER A 161 2.78 -1.87 8.26
CA SER A 161 1.51 -2.43 7.80
C SER A 161 0.91 -3.32 8.88
N TRP A 162 -0.40 -3.56 8.84
CA TRP A 162 -1.06 -4.49 9.77
C TRP A 162 -2.24 -5.23 9.15
N SER A 163 -2.64 -6.34 9.77
CA SER A 163 -3.85 -7.07 9.42
C SER A 163 -4.63 -7.52 10.64
N ILE A 164 -5.95 -7.67 10.49
CA ILE A 164 -6.85 -8.27 11.48
C ILE A 164 -7.59 -9.43 10.82
N GLU A 165 -7.61 -10.57 11.48
CA GLU A 165 -8.32 -11.78 11.03
C GLU A 165 -9.32 -12.20 12.10
N ASN A 166 -10.59 -12.36 11.73
CA ASN A 166 -11.60 -12.98 12.58
C ASN A 166 -12.29 -14.12 11.82
N LYS A 167 -11.80 -15.35 12.05
CA LYS A 167 -12.31 -16.56 11.40
C LYS A 167 -13.70 -16.95 11.88
N LEU A 168 -14.16 -16.45 13.05
CA LEU A 168 -15.51 -16.73 13.54
C LEU A 168 -16.57 -16.01 12.70
N ASN A 169 -16.25 -14.79 12.26
CA ASN A 169 -17.16 -13.94 11.51
C ASN A 169 -16.83 -13.87 10.01
N ASN A 170 -15.79 -14.57 9.57
CA ASN A 170 -15.21 -14.45 8.22
C ASN A 170 -14.93 -12.98 7.85
N THR A 171 -14.36 -12.21 8.78
CA THR A 171 -14.01 -10.80 8.53
C THR A 171 -12.51 -10.65 8.60
N TYR A 172 -11.92 -10.11 7.54
CA TYR A 172 -10.48 -9.91 7.42
C TYR A 172 -10.20 -8.48 6.95
N GLU A 173 -9.15 -7.89 7.46
CA GLU A 173 -8.73 -6.53 7.12
C GLU A 173 -7.22 -6.48 6.94
N PHE A 174 -6.77 -5.78 5.91
CA PHE A 174 -5.36 -5.54 5.64
C PHE A 174 -5.13 -4.05 5.35
N GLN A 175 -4.29 -3.41 6.17
CA GLN A 175 -3.85 -2.03 5.96
C GLN A 175 -2.38 -2.05 5.55
N PRO A 176 -2.07 -1.71 4.30
CA PRO A 176 -0.70 -1.45 3.91
C PRO A 176 -0.28 -0.04 4.34
N VAL A 177 0.92 0.09 4.89
CA VAL A 177 1.43 1.35 5.47
C VAL A 177 1.40 2.54 4.49
N PHE A 178 1.64 2.30 3.20
CA PHE A 178 1.65 3.37 2.20
C PHE A 178 0.26 3.97 1.95
N MET A 179 -0.82 3.29 2.34
CA MET A 179 -2.18 3.79 2.20
C MET A 179 -2.66 4.61 3.41
N GLY A 180 -1.86 4.76 4.48
CA GLY A 180 -2.31 5.53 5.65
C GLY A 180 -3.60 4.97 6.24
N ASP A 181 -4.68 5.75 6.29
CA ASP A 181 -5.94 5.33 6.93
C ASP A 181 -6.82 4.40 6.07
N TYR A 182 -6.40 4.05 4.85
CA TYR A 182 -7.17 3.17 3.97
C TYR A 182 -6.72 1.70 4.09
N SER A 183 -7.70 0.81 4.23
CA SER A 183 -7.51 -0.63 4.34
C SER A 183 -8.35 -1.39 3.32
N TYR A 184 -7.94 -2.62 3.03
CA TYR A 184 -8.74 -3.60 2.30
C TYR A 184 -9.53 -4.43 3.30
N THR A 185 -10.82 -4.67 3.02
CA THR A 185 -11.66 -5.56 3.81
C THR A 185 -12.15 -6.72 2.97
N PHE A 186 -12.16 -7.91 3.57
CA PHE A 186 -12.51 -9.16 2.91
C PHE A 186 -13.49 -9.94 3.77
N ASN A 187 -14.36 -10.68 3.08
CA ASN A 187 -15.23 -11.68 3.68
C ASN A 187 -14.81 -13.13 3.31
N SER A 188 -13.60 -13.28 2.78
CA SER A 188 -13.03 -14.51 2.24
C SER A 188 -11.58 -14.59 2.71
N GLU A 189 -11.26 -15.63 3.49
CA GLU A 189 -9.90 -15.89 3.96
C GLU A 189 -8.93 -16.01 2.80
N LYS A 190 -9.34 -16.72 1.74
CA LYS A 190 -8.54 -16.94 0.55
C LYS A 190 -8.17 -15.64 -0.15
N ASP A 191 -9.12 -14.73 -0.29
CA ASP A 191 -8.87 -13.43 -0.96
C ASP A 191 -7.97 -12.55 -0.09
N PHE A 192 -8.17 -12.57 1.22
CA PHE A 192 -7.31 -11.90 2.18
C PHE A 192 -5.87 -12.43 2.13
N GLU A 193 -5.68 -13.75 2.23
CA GLU A 193 -4.37 -14.39 2.17
C GLU A 193 -3.66 -14.07 0.85
N HIS A 194 -4.39 -14.14 -0.26
CA HIS A 194 -3.84 -13.80 -1.58
C HIS A 194 -3.44 -12.32 -1.68
N CYS A 195 -4.24 -11.41 -1.13
CA CYS A 195 -3.91 -9.98 -1.07
C CYS A 195 -2.65 -9.72 -0.25
N VAL A 196 -2.59 -10.26 0.97
CA VAL A 196 -1.42 -10.10 1.84
C VAL A 196 -0.18 -10.71 1.22
N GLN A 197 -0.30 -11.88 0.57
CA GLN A 197 0.82 -12.52 -0.12
C GLN A 197 1.31 -11.69 -1.32
N THR A 198 0.38 -11.15 -2.12
CA THR A 198 0.73 -10.23 -3.23
C THR A 198 1.55 -9.05 -2.73
N TYR A 199 1.14 -8.48 -1.59
CA TYR A 199 1.86 -7.39 -0.96
C TYR A 199 3.27 -7.81 -0.50
N ILE A 200 3.39 -8.94 0.19
CA ILE A 200 4.68 -9.48 0.66
C ILE A 200 5.64 -9.70 -0.50
N ASP A 201 5.17 -10.35 -1.57
CA ASP A 201 5.98 -10.71 -2.73
C ASP A 201 6.51 -9.45 -3.43
N ASN A 202 5.62 -8.51 -3.74
CA ASN A 202 6.02 -7.26 -4.39
C ASN A 202 6.90 -6.38 -3.50
N TYR A 203 6.65 -6.36 -2.19
CA TYR A 203 7.51 -5.64 -1.24
C TYR A 203 8.93 -6.22 -1.27
N ASN A 204 9.06 -7.54 -1.25
CA ASN A 204 10.35 -8.24 -1.25
C ASN A 204 11.06 -8.19 -2.62
N ASP A 205 10.34 -8.19 -3.73
CA ASP A 205 10.94 -7.99 -5.06
C ASP A 205 11.48 -6.55 -5.21
N SER A 206 10.77 -5.57 -4.64
CA SER A 206 11.27 -4.18 -4.55
C SER A 206 12.55 -4.04 -3.71
N LEU A 207 12.89 -5.03 -2.88
CA LEU A 207 14.17 -5.09 -2.17
C LEU A 207 15.30 -5.64 -3.02
N LEU A 208 15.04 -6.74 -3.73
CA LEU A 208 16.04 -7.43 -4.53
C LEU A 208 16.53 -6.54 -5.69
N SER A 209 15.61 -5.78 -6.29
CA SER A 209 15.92 -4.76 -7.30
C SER A 209 16.76 -3.58 -6.78
N LYS A 210 16.90 -3.40 -5.46
CA LYS A 210 17.76 -2.36 -4.85
C LYS A 210 19.17 -2.84 -4.49
N GLN A 211 19.45 -4.15 -4.60
CA GLN A 211 20.74 -4.75 -4.22
C GLN A 211 21.65 -5.07 -5.42
N LEU A 212 21.14 -4.96 -6.64
CA LEU A 212 21.86 -5.12 -7.90
C LEU A 212 22.28 -3.76 -8.46
#